data_AF-A0A9X1JP54-F1
#
_entry.id   AF-A0A9X1JP54-F1
#
_cell.length_a   1.000
_cell.length_b   1.000
_cell.length_c   1.000
_cell.angle_alpha   90.00
_cell.angle_beta   90.00
_cell.angle_gamma   90.00
#
_symmetry.space_group_name_H-M   'P 1'
#
loop_
_entity.id
_entity.type
_entity.pdbx_description
1 polymer ?
#
loop_
_entity_poly.entity_id
_entity_poly.type
_entity_poly.pdbx_seq_one_letter_code
_entity_poly.pdbx_strand_id
1 'polypeptide(L)'
;MSKILSKSQLQEKADKLFKDYPNAEKGYVTNDGNAFLSKNRADLHASSDEKLKVTEFENENSGVADKNNDASDTLSKADDIIEFAKTADAESAKKYLDAENEAKKPRKTVVEALKARLDELKSDA
;
A
#
# COMPACT_ATOMS: atom_id res chain seq x y z
N MET A 1 -23.43 -30.60 5.87
CA MET A 1 -23.78 -29.64 4.81
C MET A 1 -22.93 -28.40 5.04
N SER A 2 -21.98 -28.08 4.16
CA SER A 2 -21.23 -26.82 4.24
C SER A 2 -22.22 -25.68 4.08
N LYS A 3 -22.33 -24.82 5.10
CA LYS A 3 -23.33 -23.75 5.13
C LYS A 3 -22.80 -22.62 4.25
N ILE A 4 -23.32 -22.53 3.03
CA ILE A 4 -23.01 -21.42 2.13
C ILE A 4 -23.64 -20.16 2.73
N LEU A 5 -22.80 -19.18 3.03
CA LEU A 5 -23.22 -17.91 3.61
C LEU A 5 -23.85 -17.00 2.55
N SER A 6 -24.80 -16.18 2.99
CA SER A 6 -25.40 -15.15 2.14
C SER A 6 -24.44 -13.97 1.97
N LYS A 7 -24.66 -13.13 0.95
CA LYS A 7 -23.83 -11.96 0.67
C LYS A 7 -23.66 -11.03 1.88
N SER A 8 -24.72 -10.83 2.67
CA SER A 8 -24.68 -10.02 3.90
C SER A 8 -23.74 -10.62 4.95
N GLN A 9 -23.76 -11.94 5.13
CA GLN A 9 -22.86 -12.64 6.06
C GLN A 9 -21.40 -12.62 5.60
N LEU A 10 -21.16 -12.62 4.29
CA LEU A 10 -19.82 -12.45 3.73
C LEU A 10 -19.29 -11.03 3.93
N GLN A 11 -20.15 -10.02 3.80
CA GLN A 11 -19.81 -8.64 4.13
C GLN A 11 -19.37 -8.52 5.60
N GLU A 12 -20.12 -9.09 6.55
CA GLU A 12 -19.73 -9.06 7.98
C GLU A 12 -18.36 -9.69 8.25
N LYS A 13 -17.98 -10.71 7.45
CA LYS A 13 -16.66 -11.33 7.52
C LYS A 13 -15.57 -10.43 6.94
N ALA A 14 -15.85 -9.77 5.83
CA ALA A 14 -14.96 -8.76 5.25
C ALA A 14 -14.77 -7.57 6.20
N ASP A 15 -15.84 -7.07 6.82
CA ASP A 15 -15.77 -5.97 7.78
C ASP A 15 -14.93 -6.34 9.01
N LYS A 16 -15.02 -7.59 9.48
CA LYS A 16 -14.13 -8.10 10.54
C LYS A 16 -12.67 -8.15 10.08
N LEU A 17 -12.42 -8.64 8.87
CA LEU A 17 -11.08 -8.64 8.29
C LEU A 17 -10.50 -7.21 8.22
N PHE A 18 -11.30 -6.23 7.81
CA PHE A 18 -10.84 -4.84 7.74
C PHE A 18 -10.68 -4.17 9.11
N LYS A 19 -11.38 -4.63 10.15
CA LYS A 19 -11.10 -4.20 11.53
C LYS A 19 -9.73 -4.67 12.01
N ASP A 20 -9.35 -5.90 11.65
CA ASP A 20 -8.04 -6.46 12.00
C ASP A 20 -6.92 -5.91 11.09
N TYR A 21 -7.27 -5.55 9.85
CA TYR A 21 -6.35 -5.02 8.82
C TYR A 21 -6.90 -3.74 8.19
N PRO A 22 -6.90 -2.61 8.92
CA PRO A 22 -7.51 -1.35 8.46
C PRO A 22 -6.86 -0.78 7.20
N ASN A 23 -5.59 -1.08 6.97
CA ASN A 23 -4.82 -0.60 5.81
C ASN A 23 -5.03 -1.48 4.56
N ALA A 24 -5.77 -2.58 4.66
CA ALA A 24 -6.00 -3.44 3.51
C ALA A 24 -7.02 -2.78 2.58
N GLU A 25 -6.66 -2.53 1.32
CA GLU A 25 -7.55 -1.97 0.30
C GLU A 25 -8.68 -2.95 -0.06
N LYS A 26 -8.36 -4.25 -0.03
CA LYS A 26 -9.23 -5.33 -0.52
C LYS A 26 -9.20 -6.53 0.40
N GLY A 27 -10.34 -7.20 0.49
CA GLY A 27 -10.55 -8.42 1.24
C GLY A 27 -11.29 -9.44 0.37
N TYR A 28 -10.94 -10.70 0.51
CA TYR A 28 -11.49 -11.79 -0.28
C TYR A 28 -12.14 -12.78 0.67
N VAL A 29 -13.44 -13.00 0.55
CA VAL A 29 -14.17 -13.92 1.42
C VAL A 29 -14.75 -15.04 0.59
N THR A 30 -14.47 -16.28 0.97
CA THR A 30 -15.10 -17.45 0.37
C THR A 30 -16.47 -17.68 0.96
N ASN A 31 -17.40 -18.23 0.18
CA ASN A 31 -18.78 -18.48 0.59
C ASN A 31 -18.96 -19.47 1.77
N ASP A 32 -17.89 -20.11 2.25
CA ASP A 32 -17.84 -20.87 3.50
C ASP A 32 -17.53 -19.99 4.75
N GLY A 33 -17.24 -18.71 4.55
CA GLY A 33 -17.00 -17.72 5.60
C GLY A 33 -15.54 -17.51 5.98
N ASN A 34 -14.59 -18.08 5.24
CA ASN A 34 -13.17 -17.77 5.41
C ASN A 34 -12.81 -16.47 4.68
N ALA A 35 -12.04 -15.61 5.34
CA ALA A 35 -11.64 -14.30 4.83
C ALA A 35 -10.11 -14.24 4.66
N PHE A 36 -9.65 -13.63 3.57
CA PHE A 36 -8.27 -13.58 3.14
C PHE A 36 -7.92 -12.18 2.65
N LEU A 37 -6.68 -11.73 2.91
CA LEU A 37 -6.15 -10.47 2.36
C LEU A 37 -5.61 -10.62 0.93
N SER A 38 -5.35 -11.86 0.51
CA SER A 38 -4.77 -12.16 -0.79
C SER A 38 -5.73 -12.99 -1.62
N LYS A 39 -6.01 -12.50 -2.84
CA LYS A 39 -6.83 -13.20 -3.83
C LYS A 39 -6.31 -14.61 -4.09
N ASN A 40 -5.00 -14.76 -4.28
CA ASN A 40 -4.37 -16.04 -4.56
C ASN A 40 -4.64 -17.08 -3.45
N ARG A 41 -4.63 -16.67 -2.18
CA ARG A 41 -4.95 -17.58 -1.06
C ARG A 41 -6.43 -17.96 -1.04
N ALA A 42 -7.32 -17.01 -1.32
CA ALA A 42 -8.74 -17.27 -1.41
C ALA A 42 -9.07 -18.20 -2.58
N ASP A 43 -8.44 -18.01 -3.74
CA ASP A 43 -8.60 -18.83 -4.92
C ASP A 43 -8.05 -20.25 -4.69
N LEU A 44 -6.90 -20.40 -4.04
CA LEU A 44 -6.37 -21.71 -3.66
C LEU A 44 -7.31 -22.45 -2.69
N HIS A 45 -7.87 -21.74 -1.71
CA HIS A 45 -8.86 -22.31 -0.80
C HIS A 45 -10.13 -22.74 -1.55
N ALA A 46 -10.65 -21.87 -2.43
CA ALA A 46 -11.82 -22.18 -3.24
C ALA A 46 -11.56 -23.30 -4.25
N SER A 47 -10.33 -23.46 -4.76
CA SER A 47 -9.98 -24.55 -5.68
C SER A 47 -10.06 -25.94 -5.04
N SER A 48 -10.09 -26.01 -3.70
CA SER A 48 -10.22 -27.27 -2.97
C SER A 48 -11.64 -27.85 -3.01
N ASP A 49 -12.66 -27.06 -3.37
CA ASP A 49 -14.05 -27.49 -3.52
C ASP A 49 -14.77 -26.61 -4.54
N GLU A 50 -15.27 -27.21 -5.64
CA GLU A 50 -15.94 -26.51 -6.74
C GLU A 50 -17.17 -25.68 -6.33
N LYS A 51 -17.73 -25.94 -5.13
CA LYS A 51 -18.86 -25.18 -4.58
C LYS A 51 -18.41 -23.88 -3.93
N LEU A 52 -17.12 -23.72 -3.65
CA LEU A 52 -16.58 -22.54 -3.03
C LEU A 52 -16.40 -21.43 -4.05
N LYS A 53 -16.85 -20.23 -3.68
CA LYS A 53 -16.72 -19.03 -4.51
C LYS A 53 -16.08 -17.93 -3.69
N VAL A 54 -15.08 -17.29 -4.28
CA VAL A 54 -14.46 -16.10 -3.72
C VAL A 54 -15.29 -14.88 -4.09
N THR A 55 -15.58 -14.04 -3.10
CA THR A 55 -16.18 -12.71 -3.29
C THR A 55 -15.19 -11.66 -2.83
N GLU A 56 -14.94 -10.67 -3.68
CA GLU A 56 -14.07 -9.54 -3.38
C GLU A 56 -14.89 -8.43 -2.72
N PHE A 57 -14.31 -7.83 -1.69
CA PHE A 57 -14.84 -6.69 -0.96
C PHE A 57 -13.77 -5.60 -0.93
N GLU A 58 -14.19 -4.37 -1.16
CA GLU A 58 -13.34 -3.19 -1.03
C GLU A 58 -13.48 -2.63 0.38
N ASN A 59 -12.37 -2.22 0.96
CA ASN A 59 -12.38 -1.54 2.25
C ASN A 59 -12.57 -0.04 2.03
N GLU A 60 -13.78 0.44 2.26
CA GLU A 60 -14.12 1.86 2.18
C GLU A 60 -13.30 2.71 3.19
N ASN A 61 -12.73 2.09 4.24
CA ASN A 61 -11.86 2.75 5.22
C ASN A 61 -10.37 2.69 4.87
N SER A 62 -9.96 2.01 3.80
CA SER A 62 -8.54 1.90 3.42
C SER A 62 -7.89 3.24 3.02
N GLY A 63 -8.71 4.27 2.78
CA GLY A 63 -8.26 5.67 2.60
C GLY A 63 -8.31 6.53 3.86
N VAL A 64 -8.74 5.98 5.01
CA VAL A 64 -8.91 6.69 6.29
C VAL A 64 -7.95 6.18 7.38
N ALA A 65 -7.09 5.22 7.04
CA ALA A 65 -5.92 4.91 7.83
C ALA A 65 -4.95 6.10 7.79
N ASP A 66 -5.00 6.91 8.85
CA ASP A 66 -4.00 7.87 9.28
C ASP A 66 -3.17 8.53 8.15
N LYS A 67 -3.56 9.77 7.80
CA LYS A 67 -2.59 10.81 7.42
C LYS A 67 -1.66 11.20 8.59
N ASN A 68 -1.29 10.25 9.44
CA ASN A 68 -0.17 10.30 10.37
C ASN A 68 0.82 9.16 10.12
N ASN A 69 0.76 8.50 8.97
CA ASN A 69 1.92 7.77 8.48
C ASN A 69 2.89 8.79 7.89
N ASP A 70 3.99 8.98 8.61
CA ASP A 70 5.28 9.42 8.12
C ASP A 70 5.35 9.35 6.59
N ALA A 71 5.30 10.51 5.94
CA ALA A 71 5.57 10.68 4.51
C ALA A 71 7.07 10.46 4.22
N SER A 72 7.63 9.38 4.75
CA SER A 72 9.04 9.03 4.72
C SER A 72 9.30 7.65 4.10
N ASP A 73 8.27 6.82 3.82
CA ASP A 73 8.50 5.40 3.48
C ASP A 73 7.82 4.87 2.20
N THR A 74 7.20 5.73 1.37
CA THR A 74 6.49 5.27 0.16
C THR A 74 7.26 5.41 -1.15
N LEU A 75 8.50 5.90 -1.13
CA LEU A 75 9.32 5.99 -2.33
C LEU A 75 10.40 4.89 -2.32
N SER A 76 9.97 3.63 -2.39
CA SER A 76 10.91 2.51 -2.40
C SER A 76 11.69 2.39 -3.72
N LYS A 77 11.12 2.86 -4.85
CA LYS A 77 11.78 2.79 -6.17
C LYS A 77 12.56 4.05 -6.46
N ALA A 78 13.69 3.90 -7.14
CA ALA A 78 14.52 5.02 -7.55
C ALA A 78 13.76 6.01 -8.45
N ASP A 79 12.95 5.49 -9.39
CA ASP A 79 12.18 6.32 -10.33
C ASP A 79 11.13 7.19 -9.60
N ASP A 80 10.45 6.64 -8.60
CA ASP A 80 9.45 7.36 -7.80
C ASP A 80 10.11 8.53 -7.03
N ILE A 81 11.32 8.32 -6.47
CA ILE A 81 12.07 9.39 -5.79
C ILE A 81 12.54 10.47 -6.78
N ILE A 82 12.91 10.08 -8.01
CA ILE A 82 13.32 11.03 -9.05
C ILE A 82 12.14 11.88 -9.52
N GLU A 83 10.94 11.29 -9.67
CA GLU A 83 9.74 12.06 -9.97
C GLU A 83 9.35 12.98 -8.81
N PHE A 84 9.39 12.47 -7.58
CA PHE A 84 9.17 13.29 -6.38
C PHE A 84 10.13 14.48 -6.32
N ALA A 85 11.41 14.27 -6.63
CA ALA A 85 12.41 15.34 -6.63
C ALA A 85 12.04 16.50 -7.56
N LYS A 86 11.31 16.26 -8.67
CA LYS A 86 10.86 17.35 -9.57
C LYS A 86 9.83 18.27 -8.92
N THR A 87 9.00 17.73 -8.03
CA THR A 87 7.92 18.46 -7.37
C THR A 87 8.21 18.81 -5.92
N ALA A 88 9.29 18.26 -5.35
CA ALA A 88 9.65 18.47 -3.96
C ALA A 88 10.07 19.92 -3.68
N ASP A 89 9.70 20.38 -2.49
CA ASP A 89 10.20 21.60 -1.86
C ASP A 89 11.60 21.37 -1.24
N ALA A 90 12.27 22.46 -0.85
CA ALA A 90 13.65 22.43 -0.39
C ALA A 90 13.84 21.65 0.93
N GLU A 91 12.85 21.66 1.83
CA GLU A 91 12.91 20.90 3.08
C GLU A 91 12.76 19.41 2.81
N SER A 92 11.75 19.04 2.02
CA SER A 92 11.49 17.65 1.65
C SER A 92 12.66 17.05 0.85
N ALA A 93 13.16 17.75 -0.17
CA ALA A 93 14.27 17.26 -0.97
C ALA A 93 15.54 17.04 -0.13
N LYS A 94 15.79 17.89 0.88
CA LYS A 94 16.92 17.74 1.79
C LYS A 94 16.75 16.53 2.71
N LYS A 95 15.57 16.33 3.29
CA LYS A 95 15.27 15.15 4.14
C LYS A 95 15.52 13.83 3.40
N TYR A 96 15.05 13.73 2.16
CA TYR A 96 15.28 12.54 1.33
C TYR A 96 16.74 12.37 0.91
N LEU A 97 17.45 13.47 0.67
CA LEU A 97 18.87 13.43 0.34
C LEU A 97 19.70 12.91 1.52
N ASP A 98 19.42 13.39 2.73
CA ASP A 98 20.09 12.94 3.95
C ASP A 98 19.80 11.45 4.21
N ALA A 99 18.54 11.03 4.08
CA ALA A 99 18.15 9.63 4.22
C ALA A 99 18.85 8.70 3.20
N GLU A 100 18.96 9.12 1.93
CA GLU A 100 19.62 8.31 0.91
C GLU A 100 21.15 8.27 1.10
N ASN A 101 21.77 9.31 1.70
CA ASN A 101 23.20 9.31 2.06
C ASN A 101 23.50 8.43 3.29
N GLU A 102 22.56 8.31 4.24
CA GLU A 102 22.68 7.42 5.40
C GLU A 102 22.40 5.95 5.06
N ALA A 103 21.85 5.68 3.87
CA ALA A 103 21.61 4.32 3.41
C ALA A 103 22.93 3.56 3.17
N LYS A 104 22.95 2.26 3.49
CA LYS A 104 24.12 1.38 3.28
C LYS A 104 24.59 1.29 1.82
N LYS A 105 23.69 1.57 0.87
CA LYS A 105 23.96 1.59 -0.57
C LYS A 105 23.22 2.77 -1.21
N PRO A 106 23.81 3.98 -1.20
CA PRO A 106 23.19 5.16 -1.77
C PRO A 106 23.00 5.00 -3.27
N ARG A 107 21.80 5.28 -3.76
CA ARG A 107 21.47 5.29 -5.19
C ARG A 107 21.93 6.61 -5.80
N LYS A 108 23.04 6.57 -6.52
CA LYS A 108 23.66 7.77 -7.13
C LYS A 108 22.69 8.61 -7.96
N THR A 109 21.83 7.97 -8.75
CA THR A 109 20.83 8.64 -9.59
C THR A 109 19.79 9.43 -8.79
N VAL A 110 19.39 8.88 -7.64
CA VAL A 110 18.43 9.53 -6.72
C VAL A 110 19.10 10.72 -6.03
N VAL A 111 20.32 10.53 -5.54
CA VAL A 111 21.12 11.59 -4.91
C VAL A 111 21.38 12.75 -5.88
N GLU A 112 21.69 12.45 -7.14
CA GLU A 112 21.88 13.46 -8.19
C GLU A 112 20.59 14.23 -8.48
N ALA A 113 19.44 13.55 -8.61
CA ALA A 113 18.16 14.22 -8.83
C ALA A 113 17.75 15.15 -7.68
N LEU A 114 17.92 14.70 -6.43
CA LEU A 114 17.62 15.50 -5.25
C LEU A 114 18.57 16.71 -5.09
N LYS A 115 19.86 16.54 -5.40
CA LYS A 115 20.82 17.66 -5.42
C LYS A 115 20.51 18.67 -6.51
N ALA A 116 20.23 18.20 -7.74
CA ALA A 116 19.86 19.06 -8.85
C ALA A 116 18.64 19.92 -8.49
N ARG A 117 17.62 19.30 -7.87
CA ARG A 117 16.45 20.05 -7.38
C ARG A 117 16.81 21.10 -6.35
N LEU A 118 17.63 20.75 -5.35
CA LEU A 118 18.03 21.70 -4.30
C LEU A 118 18.85 22.87 -4.86
N ASP A 119 19.67 22.63 -5.89
CA ASP A 119 20.44 23.68 -6.54
C ASP A 119 19.54 24.59 -7.40
N GLU A 120 18.55 24.04 -8.11
CA GLU A 120 17.51 24.83 -8.77
C GLU A 120 16.76 25.73 -7.78
N LEU A 121 16.28 25.18 -6.67
CA LEU A 121 15.54 25.92 -5.64
C LEU A 121 16.38 26.99 -4.93
N LYS A 122 17.70 26.85 -4.88
CA LYS A 122 18.62 27.89 -4.39
C LYS A 122 18.92 28.97 -5.43
N SER A 123 18.85 28.62 -6.72
CA SER A 123 19.06 29.56 -7.81
C SER A 123 17.82 30.44 -8.08
N ASP A 124 16.63 29.96 -7.71
CA ASP A 124 15.35 30.69 -7.82
C ASP A 124 14.98 31.52 -6.58
N ALA A 125 15.86 31.58 -5.57
CA ALA A 125 15.71 32.37 -4.34
C ALA A 125 16.66 33.57 -4.31
#